data_AF-A0A5B8S022-F1
#
_entry.id   AF-A0A5B8S022-F1
#
_cell.length_a   1.000
_cell.length_b   1.000
_cell.length_c   1.000
_cell.angle_alpha   90.00
_cell.angle_beta   90.00
_cell.angle_gamma   90.00
#
_symmetry.space_group_name_H-M   'P 1'
#
loop_
_entity.id
_entity.type
_entity.pdbx_description
1 polymer ?
#
loop_
_entity_poly.entity_id
_entity_poly.type
_entity_poly.pdbx_seq_one_letter_code
_entity_poly.pdbx_strand_id
1 'polypeptide(L)'
;MPAAQAACYVVYGPDQQVVYRAQHPPVDMSRPLHETLPRVAPGGSMVFSLDNFGCELTVNRLPLKASAKAPARGARKNQRKAAAAGAAS
;
A
#
# COMPACT_ATOMS: atom_id res chain seq x y z
N MET A 1 2.76 -25.36 -2.45
CA MET A 1 2.54 -24.81 -3.80
C MET A 1 3.12 -23.40 -3.82
N PRO A 2 4.00 -23.05 -4.77
CA PRO A 2 4.58 -21.71 -4.83
C PRO A 2 3.51 -20.67 -5.19
N ALA A 3 3.40 -19.61 -4.40
CA ALA A 3 2.59 -18.44 -4.72
C ALA A 3 3.31 -17.56 -5.75
N ALA A 4 2.58 -16.82 -6.58
CA ALA A 4 3.21 -15.90 -7.53
C ALA A 4 3.91 -14.75 -6.77
N GLN A 5 5.23 -14.63 -6.97
CA GLN A 5 6.09 -13.63 -6.34
C GLN A 5 6.56 -12.61 -7.37
N ALA A 6 6.61 -11.34 -6.98
CA ALA A 6 7.05 -10.23 -7.81
C ALA A 6 7.87 -9.25 -6.98
N ALA A 7 8.76 -8.50 -7.64
CA ALA A 7 9.44 -7.37 -7.02
C ALA A 7 8.50 -6.17 -6.85
N CYS A 8 7.53 -6.02 -7.77
CA CYS A 8 6.51 -4.98 -7.68
C CYS A 8 5.14 -5.47 -8.16
N TYR A 9 4.11 -5.18 -7.37
CA TYR A 9 2.71 -5.43 -7.69
C TYR A 9 2.04 -4.11 -8.07
N VAL A 10 1.53 -4.03 -9.30
CA VAL A 10 0.78 -2.86 -9.79
C VAL A 10 -0.65 -3.27 -10.07
N VAL A 11 -1.62 -2.51 -9.57
CA VAL A 11 -3.03 -2.69 -9.92
C VAL A 11 -3.52 -1.47 -10.67
N TYR A 12 -4.08 -1.72 -11.85
CA TYR A 12 -4.79 -0.76 -12.65
C TYR A 12 -6.28 -0.86 -12.34
N GLY A 13 -6.95 0.29 -12.16
CA GLY A 13 -8.40 0.37 -12.10
C GLY A 13 -9.03 0.12 -13.48
N PRO A 14 -10.38 0.15 -13.54
CA PRO A 14 -11.10 -0.03 -14.81
C PRO A 14 -10.78 1.05 -15.85
N ASP A 15 -10.37 2.25 -15.42
CA ASP A 15 -9.96 3.36 -16.29
C ASP A 15 -8.44 3.35 -16.57
N GLN A 16 -7.75 2.24 -16.32
CA GLN A 16 -6.30 2.05 -16.49
C GLN A 16 -5.40 2.99 -15.65
N GLN A 17 -5.96 3.60 -14.61
CA GLN A 17 -5.22 4.39 -13.62
C GLN A 17 -4.54 3.47 -12.59
N VAL A 18 -3.32 3.79 -12.14
CA VAL A 18 -2.66 3.05 -11.06
C VAL A 18 -3.38 3.30 -9.75
N VAL A 19 -4.09 2.28 -9.25
CA VAL A 19 -4.79 2.32 -7.96
C VAL A 19 -4.00 1.64 -6.85
N TYR A 20 -3.03 0.79 -7.19
CA TYR A 20 -2.11 0.19 -6.24
C TYR A 20 -0.72 0.01 -6.86
N ARG A 21 0.32 0.27 -6.07
CA ARG A 21 1.71 -0.06 -6.38
C ARG A 21 2.49 -0.29 -5.08
N ALA A 22 2.99 -1.49 -4.86
CA ALA A 22 3.88 -1.79 -3.73
C ALA A 22 4.62 -3.12 -3.94
N GLN A 23 5.65 -3.37 -3.11
CA GLN A 23 6.40 -4.63 -3.08
C GLN A 23 5.63 -5.81 -2.48
N HIS A 24 4.50 -5.53 -1.81
CA HIS A 24 3.64 -6.54 -1.21
C HIS A 24 2.36 -6.66 -2.02
N PRO A 25 1.78 -7.86 -2.18
CA PRO A 25 0.51 -8.02 -2.87
C PRO A 25 -0.64 -7.41 -2.04
N PRO A 26 -1.63 -6.76 -2.67
CA PRO A 26 -2.82 -6.25 -1.99
C PRO A 26 -3.89 -7.31 -1.72
N VAL A 27 -3.68 -8.55 -2.18
CA VAL A 27 -4.62 -9.67 -2.09
C VAL A 27 -3.95 -10.92 -1.55
N ASP A 28 -4.75 -11.88 -1.09
CA ASP A 28 -4.26 -13.21 -0.72
C ASP A 28 -3.84 -13.99 -1.97
N MET A 29 -2.53 -14.26 -2.08
CA MET A 29 -1.90 -14.98 -3.18
C MET A 29 -1.97 -16.52 -3.03
N SER A 30 -2.56 -17.01 -1.94
CA SER A 30 -2.83 -18.45 -1.74
C SER A 30 -4.04 -18.94 -2.55
N ARG A 31 -4.78 -18.00 -3.16
CA ARG A 31 -5.98 -18.24 -3.95
C ARG A 31 -5.81 -17.70 -5.37
N PRO A 32 -6.61 -18.17 -6.34
CA PRO A 32 -6.60 -17.62 -7.68
C PRO A 32 -6.94 -16.12 -7.71
N LEU A 33 -6.19 -15.34 -8.49
CA LEU A 33 -6.37 -13.88 -8.55
C LEU A 33 -7.75 -13.45 -9.03
N HIS A 34 -8.36 -14.21 -9.95
CA HIS A 34 -9.70 -13.91 -10.44
C HIS A 34 -10.78 -14.01 -9.35
N GLU A 35 -10.48 -14.67 -8.22
CA GLU A 35 -11.39 -14.72 -7.07
C GLU A 35 -11.12 -13.61 -6.03
N THR A 36 -9.86 -13.16 -5.90
CA THR A 36 -9.43 -12.24 -4.84
C THR A 36 -9.31 -10.80 -5.32
N LEU A 37 -8.79 -10.57 -6.52
CA LEU A 37 -8.59 -9.23 -7.09
C LEU A 37 -9.90 -8.44 -7.27
N PRO A 38 -11.00 -9.01 -7.80
CA PRO A 38 -12.24 -8.26 -7.97
C PRO A 38 -12.84 -7.73 -6.66
N ARG A 39 -12.45 -8.28 -5.50
CA ARG A 39 -12.91 -7.83 -4.19
C ARG A 39 -12.30 -6.49 -3.77
N VAL A 40 -11.11 -6.19 -4.27
CA VAL A 40 -10.34 -4.99 -3.91
C VAL A 40 -10.21 -4.01 -5.07
N ALA A 41 -10.26 -4.49 -6.31
CA ALA A 41 -10.24 -3.68 -7.53
C ALA A 41 -11.20 -4.27 -8.57
N PRO A 42 -12.52 -4.03 -8.45
CA PRO A 42 -13.51 -4.50 -9.42
C PRO A 42 -13.21 -3.99 -10.83
N GLY A 43 -13.17 -4.89 -11.81
CA GLY A 43 -12.82 -4.55 -13.20
C GLY A 43 -11.36 -4.12 -13.41
N GLY A 44 -10.53 -4.18 -12.36
CA GLY A 44 -9.11 -3.86 -12.44
C GLY A 44 -8.24 -5.04 -12.88
N SER A 45 -7.00 -4.72 -13.25
CA SER A 45 -5.98 -5.70 -13.65
C SER A 45 -4.75 -5.59 -12.77
N MET A 46 -4.15 -6.71 -12.39
CA MET A 46 -2.91 -6.76 -11.63
C MET A 46 -1.75 -7.19 -12.54
N VAL A 47 -0.63 -6.48 -12.43
CA VAL A 47 0.62 -6.77 -13.12
C VAL A 47 1.70 -7.13 -12.09
N PHE A 48 2.45 -8.18 -12.41
CA PHE A 48 3.59 -8.68 -11.63
C PHE A 48 4.87 -8.28 -12.37
N SER A 49 5.66 -7.39 -11.76
CA SER A 49 6.95 -6.98 -12.30
C SER A 49 8.08 -7.61 -11.50
N LEU A 50 9.10 -8.12 -12.19
CA LEU A 50 10.35 -8.59 -11.56
C LEU A 50 11.33 -7.45 -11.26
N ASP A 51 11.01 -6.26 -11.75
CA ASP A 51 11.76 -5.04 -11.55
C ASP A 51 11.08 -4.14 -10.49
N ASN A 52 11.87 -3.32 -9.81
CA ASN A 52 11.43 -2.48 -8.69
C ASN A 52 11.28 -0.98 -9.04
N PHE A 53 11.48 -0.57 -10.30
CA PHE A 53 11.39 0.83 -10.73
C PHE A 53 10.04 1.44 -10.36
N GLY A 54 10.08 2.50 -9.54
CA GLY A 54 8.90 3.21 -9.09
C GLY A 54 8.12 2.50 -7.98
N CYS A 55 8.45 1.26 -7.61
CA CYS A 55 7.80 0.56 -6.50
C CYS A 55 8.18 1.13 -5.13
N GLU A 56 9.29 1.85 -5.08
CA GLU A 56 9.73 2.65 -3.93
C GLU A 56 8.68 3.70 -3.50
N LEU A 57 7.93 4.25 -4.46
CA LEU A 57 6.85 5.16 -4.20
C LEU A 57 5.53 4.39 -4.17
N THR A 58 5.15 3.97 -2.97
CA THR A 58 3.92 3.21 -2.75
C THR A 58 2.68 4.02 -3.13
N VAL A 59 1.74 3.38 -3.83
CA VAL A 59 0.42 3.93 -4.14
C VAL A 59 -0.60 2.96 -3.56
N ASN A 60 -1.54 3.46 -2.76
CA ASN A 60 -2.66 2.65 -2.29
C ASN A 60 -3.93 3.49 -2.27
N ARG A 61 -4.76 3.32 -3.30
CA ARG A 61 -6.09 3.91 -3.45
C ARG A 61 -7.18 2.85 -3.49
N LEU A 62 -6.87 1.64 -3.01
CA LEU A 62 -7.85 0.57 -2.90
C LEU A 62 -8.92 0.95 -1.86
N PRO A 63 -10.19 0.56 -2.08
CA PRO A 63 -11.25 0.79 -1.12
C PRO A 63 -10.88 0.15 0.23
N LEU A 64 -10.97 0.94 1.31
CA LEU A 64 -10.52 0.63 2.67
C LEU A 64 -11.14 -0.62 3.33
N LYS A 65 -11.96 -1.41 2.61
CA LYS A 65 -12.49 -2.69 3.08
C LYS A 65 -11.48 -3.84 3.05
N ALA A 66 -10.30 -3.63 2.45
CA ALA A 66 -9.32 -4.68 2.15
C ALA A 66 -7.97 -4.59 2.88
N SER A 67 -7.79 -3.68 3.84
CA SER A 67 -6.50 -3.50 4.54
C SER A 67 -6.60 -3.78 6.03
N ALA A 68 -7.02 -4.99 6.40
CA ALA A 68 -6.79 -5.51 7.75
C ALA A 68 -5.48 -6.29 7.81
N LYS A 69 -4.34 -5.57 7.83
CA LYS A 69 -3.10 -5.86 8.60
C LYS A 69 -1.85 -5.26 7.95
N ALA A 70 -1.39 -4.13 8.50
CA ALA A 70 -0.02 -3.98 9.02
C ALA A 70 0.05 -2.67 9.84
N PRO A 71 0.30 -2.73 11.16
CA PRO A 71 0.54 -1.53 11.95
C PRO A 71 2.03 -1.16 11.83
N ALA A 72 2.35 -0.08 11.12
CA ALA A 72 3.60 0.63 11.39
C ALA A 72 3.41 1.44 12.68
N ARG A 73 3.74 0.82 13.81
CA ARG A 73 4.04 1.54 15.08
C ARG A 73 5.10 2.60 14.77
N GLY A 74 4.81 3.88 15.04
CA GLY A 74 5.88 4.88 14.94
C GLY A 74 5.56 6.37 15.07
N ALA A 75 4.33 6.82 15.32
CA ALA A 75 4.08 8.24 15.57
C ALA A 75 4.08 8.55 17.08
N ARG A 76 5.26 8.60 17.71
CA ARG A 76 5.44 9.21 19.04
C ARG A 76 5.28 10.73 18.91
N LYS A 77 4.04 11.21 18.91
CA LYS A 77 3.73 12.58 19.34
C LYS A 77 3.99 12.67 20.85
N ASN A 78 4.60 13.78 21.27
CA ASN A 78 4.56 14.35 22.63
C ASN A 78 5.70 14.02 23.61
N GLN A 79 6.88 14.61 23.39
CA GLN A 79 7.78 15.04 24.47
C GLN A 79 7.68 16.58 24.55
N ARG A 80 6.64 17.10 25.20
CA ARG A 80 6.69 17.73 26.53
C ARG A 80 7.80 18.80 26.70
N LYS A 81 7.40 20.05 26.43
CA LYS A 81 7.47 21.19 27.37
C LYS A 81 8.88 21.62 27.85
N ALA A 82 9.39 22.72 27.29
CA ALA A 82 10.38 23.60 27.95
C ALA A 82 10.14 25.07 27.56
N ALA A 83 9.84 25.88 28.59
CA ALA A 83 9.87 27.35 28.77
C ALA A 83 9.47 28.28 27.59
N ALA A 84 8.35 29.02 27.60
CA ALA A 84 7.99 30.16 28.47
C ALA A 84 8.88 31.42 28.30
N ALA A 85 8.42 32.34 27.44
CA ALA A 85 8.35 33.82 27.50
C ALA A 85 9.43 34.71 28.19
N GLY A 86 9.85 35.74 27.43
CA GLY A 86 10.18 37.13 27.88
C GLY A 86 11.63 37.38 28.33
N ALA A 87 12.25 38.56 28.24
CA ALA A 87 11.99 39.86 27.62
C ALA A 87 13.32 40.67 27.64
N ALA A 88 13.37 41.72 26.81
CA ALA A 88 14.27 42.88 26.77
C ALA A 88 15.39 43.07 27.82
N SER A 89 16.57 43.48 27.33
CA SER A 89 17.32 44.67 27.77
C SER A 89 18.27 45.11 26.66
#